data_AF-A0A1I5TTU4-F1
#
_entry.id   AF-A0A1I5TTU4-F1
#
_cell.length_a   1.000
_cell.length_b   1.000
_cell.length_c   1.000
_cell.angle_alpha   90.00
_cell.angle_beta   90.00
_cell.angle_gamma   90.00
#
_symmetry.space_group_name_H-M   'P 1'
#
loop_
_entity.id
_entity.type
_entity.pdbx_description
1 polymer ?
#
loop_
_entity_poly.entity_id
_entity_poly.type
_entity_poly.pdbx_seq_one_letter_code
_entity_poly.pdbx_strand_id
1 'polypeptide(L)'
;MDTTKVEPKFTGFTSAGKFDNIIAVTEQNSDEWSSYYFTKQGRIIGRDSLYIFDNGADCESEGFIRFRDQKTGKAGMFNKNGDIVIPAIYNDLSRVRNGMVAALKGVEKKYWEGGEHYSWVGGQEFLIDTNNNILIEDFKLNNNLNFFSLEKTKAPPSDTTRKSFLAIDGSYYSFVDFEKEFSQWIKKELLTNLTIERLIANSCDTITWETPNGWRSANKEKLITGNFTILKNGLLEILQPQTGYFISSDGLNPFMFKGDEFEKYFNNCGEPKDWIYPAMSIIISHKNKKSFTQNHYEFLRTGNGYKLMCLVIRNGKMK
;
A
#
# COMPACT_ATOMS: atom_id res chain seq x y z
N MET A 1 -15.52 -20.82 -16.69
CA MET A 1 -14.23 -20.91 -15.98
C MET A 1 -14.43 -21.92 -14.86
N ASP A 2 -13.77 -23.07 -14.93
CA ASP A 2 -13.84 -24.08 -13.88
C ASP A 2 -13.17 -23.54 -12.61
N THR A 3 -13.94 -23.46 -11.55
CA THR A 3 -13.44 -23.17 -10.21
C THR A 3 -12.89 -24.46 -9.63
N THR A 4 -11.56 -24.60 -9.59
CA THR A 4 -10.91 -25.66 -8.81
C THR A 4 -11.30 -25.48 -7.35
N LYS A 5 -12.16 -26.34 -6.83
CA LYS A 5 -12.52 -26.40 -5.41
C LYS A 5 -11.54 -27.32 -4.71
N VAL A 6 -10.80 -26.78 -3.76
CA VAL A 6 -9.93 -27.54 -2.85
C VAL A 6 -10.66 -27.63 -1.52
N GLU A 7 -10.78 -28.83 -0.96
CA GLU A 7 -11.39 -29.02 0.36
C GLU A 7 -10.57 -28.25 1.42
N PRO A 8 -11.19 -27.30 2.15
CA PRO A 8 -10.47 -26.49 3.12
C PRO A 8 -10.09 -27.34 4.34
N LYS A 9 -8.79 -27.66 4.47
CA LYS A 9 -8.18 -28.18 5.71
C LYS A 9 -7.28 -27.15 6.40
N PHE A 10 -7.42 -25.89 6.00
CA PHE A 10 -6.50 -24.81 6.34
C PHE A 10 -6.82 -24.21 7.70
N THR A 11 -5.80 -24.04 8.54
CA THR A 11 -5.87 -23.46 9.88
C THR A 11 -4.75 -22.43 10.05
N GLY A 12 -4.74 -21.63 11.12
CA GLY A 12 -3.60 -20.76 11.45
C GLY A 12 -3.36 -19.58 10.50
N PHE A 13 -2.14 -19.45 9.99
CA PHE A 13 -1.63 -18.26 9.27
C PHE A 13 -2.09 -18.12 7.80
N THR A 14 -3.04 -18.94 7.36
CA THR A 14 -3.62 -18.86 6.01
C THR A 14 -4.60 -17.67 5.94
N SER A 15 -4.27 -16.65 5.16
CA SER A 15 -5.04 -15.39 5.07
C SER A 15 -5.72 -15.12 3.71
N ALA A 16 -5.51 -15.99 2.71
CA ALA A 16 -6.03 -15.78 1.36
C ALA A 16 -7.55 -16.06 1.26
N GLY A 17 -8.34 -15.01 1.06
CA GLY A 17 -9.78 -15.10 0.76
C GLY A 17 -10.09 -15.57 -0.67
N LYS A 18 -9.10 -15.49 -1.58
CA LYS A 18 -9.21 -15.98 -2.96
C LYS A 18 -7.95 -16.71 -3.41
N PHE A 19 -8.13 -17.84 -4.09
CA PHE A 19 -7.04 -18.64 -4.65
C PHE A 19 -6.82 -18.37 -6.15
N ASP A 20 -5.89 -17.46 -6.47
CA ASP A 20 -5.58 -17.12 -7.86
C ASP A 20 -4.58 -18.09 -8.51
N ASN A 21 -3.35 -18.17 -7.98
CA ASN A 21 -2.29 -19.01 -8.55
C ASN A 21 -1.54 -19.84 -7.50
N ILE A 22 -1.14 -19.21 -6.41
CA ILE A 22 -0.37 -19.80 -5.32
C ILE A 22 -0.84 -19.18 -4.00
N ILE A 23 -0.98 -19.99 -2.95
CA ILE A 23 -1.39 -19.54 -1.61
C ILE A 23 -0.49 -20.16 -0.56
N ALA A 24 -0.28 -19.44 0.54
CA ALA A 24 0.26 -20.02 1.76
C ALA A 24 -0.80 -20.90 2.42
N VAL A 25 -0.39 -22.09 2.85
CA VAL A 25 -1.23 -23.09 3.49
C VAL A 25 -0.57 -23.51 4.80
N THR A 26 -1.38 -23.59 5.84
CA THR A 26 -1.04 -24.22 7.11
C THR A 26 -2.10 -25.25 7.44
N GLU A 27 -1.67 -26.47 7.71
CA GLU A 27 -2.55 -27.60 8.04
C GLU A 27 -2.07 -28.25 9.34
N GLN A 28 -3.03 -28.64 10.17
CA GLN A 28 -2.79 -29.47 11.33
C GLN A 28 -3.18 -30.91 10.99
N ASN A 29 -2.21 -31.83 10.98
CA ASN A 29 -2.46 -33.25 10.81
C ASN A 29 -2.03 -33.93 12.12
N SER A 30 -3.01 -34.39 12.92
CA SER A 30 -2.77 -34.88 14.29
C SER A 30 -2.08 -33.82 15.18
N ASP A 31 -1.02 -34.18 15.90
CA ASP A 31 -0.25 -33.27 16.77
C ASP A 31 0.85 -32.49 16.01
N GLU A 32 0.96 -32.67 14.69
CA GLU A 32 1.97 -32.01 13.86
C GLU A 32 1.36 -30.88 12.99
N TRP A 33 2.07 -29.75 12.97
CA TRP A 33 1.77 -28.61 12.10
C TRP A 33 2.64 -28.68 10.85
N SER A 34 2.03 -28.47 9.70
CA SER A 34 2.74 -28.35 8.42
C SER A 34 2.42 -27.02 7.77
N SER A 35 3.42 -26.40 7.15
CA SER A 35 3.26 -25.13 6.44
C SER A 35 3.92 -25.20 5.07
N TYR A 36 3.26 -24.73 4.02
CA TYR A 36 3.74 -24.84 2.66
C TYR A 36 3.00 -23.91 1.71
N TYR A 37 3.51 -23.73 0.50
CA TYR A 37 2.75 -23.09 -0.57
C TYR A 37 2.05 -24.12 -1.45
N PHE A 38 0.80 -23.83 -1.80
CA PHE A 38 -0.01 -24.67 -2.67
C PHE A 38 -0.31 -23.93 -3.98
N THR A 39 0.04 -24.55 -5.12
CA THR A 39 -0.22 -23.98 -6.44
C THR A 39 -1.54 -24.48 -7.01
N LYS A 40 -2.12 -23.72 -7.93
CA LYS A 40 -3.38 -24.08 -8.61
C LYS A 40 -3.27 -25.35 -9.47
N GLN A 41 -2.05 -25.76 -9.81
CA GLN A 41 -1.77 -27.04 -10.47
C GLN A 41 -1.66 -28.21 -9.48
N GLY A 42 -1.90 -27.99 -8.19
CA GLY A 42 -1.85 -29.02 -7.16
C GLY A 42 -0.46 -29.32 -6.60
N ARG A 43 0.55 -28.47 -6.87
CA ARG A 43 1.91 -28.67 -6.32
C ARG A 43 1.98 -28.12 -4.89
N ILE A 44 2.55 -28.93 -4.00
CA ILE A 44 3.02 -28.51 -2.69
C ILE A 44 4.51 -28.14 -2.80
N ILE A 45 4.86 -26.92 -2.46
CA ILE A 45 6.24 -26.42 -2.52
C ILE A 45 6.61 -25.67 -1.24
N GLY A 46 7.91 -25.41 -1.03
CA GLY A 46 8.37 -24.54 0.04
C GLY A 46 7.91 -24.98 1.43
N ARG A 47 7.92 -26.29 1.70
CA ARG A 47 7.61 -26.84 3.03
C ARG A 47 8.45 -26.14 4.09
N ASP A 48 7.76 -25.65 5.11
CA ASP A 48 8.28 -24.89 6.25
C ASP A 48 9.06 -23.62 5.87
N SER A 49 8.91 -23.17 4.63
CA SER A 49 9.62 -22.02 4.07
C SER A 49 8.69 -20.83 3.84
N LEU A 50 7.55 -20.79 4.53
CA LEU A 50 6.63 -19.65 4.45
C LEU A 50 7.37 -18.36 4.82
N TYR A 51 7.26 -17.37 3.95
CA TYR A 51 7.58 -16.00 4.29
C TYR A 51 6.48 -15.48 5.23
N ILE A 52 6.79 -15.40 6.52
CA ILE A 52 5.91 -14.86 7.55
C ILE A 52 6.43 -13.49 7.97
N PHE A 53 5.53 -12.51 8.06
CA PHE A 53 5.81 -11.19 8.60
C PHE A 53 4.74 -10.81 9.61
N ASP A 54 5.17 -10.37 10.79
CA ASP A 54 4.31 -10.13 11.94
C ASP A 54 3.41 -11.35 12.21
N ASN A 55 2.11 -11.25 11.93
CA ASN A 55 1.12 -12.26 12.25
C ASN A 55 0.52 -12.96 11.02
N GLY A 56 1.17 -12.89 9.84
CA GLY A 56 0.61 -13.45 8.60
C GLY A 56 1.65 -14.00 7.64
N ALA A 57 1.27 -15.02 6.88
CA ALA A 57 2.02 -15.48 5.73
C ALA A 57 1.90 -14.48 4.56
N ASP A 58 2.87 -14.50 3.66
CA ASP A 58 2.88 -13.64 2.48
C ASP A 58 1.66 -13.87 1.57
N CYS A 59 1.28 -12.82 0.84
CA CYS A 59 0.22 -12.85 -0.14
C CYS A 59 0.81 -12.84 -1.56
N GLU A 60 0.19 -13.61 -2.45
CA GLU A 60 0.56 -13.63 -3.87
C GLU A 60 0.41 -12.25 -4.52
N SER A 61 1.39 -11.88 -5.35
CA SER A 61 1.37 -10.65 -6.15
C SER A 61 1.90 -10.94 -7.56
N GLU A 62 1.08 -10.65 -8.58
CA GLU A 62 1.40 -10.78 -10.02
C GLU A 62 1.85 -12.19 -10.47
N GLY A 63 1.37 -13.22 -9.76
CA GLY A 63 1.75 -14.60 -9.97
C GLY A 63 3.06 -14.99 -9.28
N PHE A 64 3.49 -14.26 -8.24
CA PHE A 64 4.70 -14.55 -7.48
C PHE A 64 4.45 -14.48 -5.98
N ILE A 65 5.22 -15.22 -5.20
CA ILE A 65 5.15 -15.19 -3.74
C ILE A 65 6.54 -15.40 -3.14
N ARG A 66 6.88 -14.66 -2.08
CA ARG A 66 8.18 -14.79 -1.42
C ARG A 66 8.22 -16.08 -0.60
N PHE A 67 9.40 -16.59 -0.35
CA PHE A 67 9.66 -17.66 0.61
C PHE A 67 10.90 -17.33 1.43
N ARG A 68 11.07 -17.98 2.58
CA ARG A 68 12.27 -17.84 3.42
C ARG A 68 12.96 -19.19 3.56
N ASP A 69 14.22 -19.26 3.16
CA ASP A 69 15.04 -20.44 3.38
C ASP A 69 15.37 -20.55 4.88
N GLN A 70 15.01 -21.67 5.50
CA GLN A 70 15.17 -21.84 6.94
C GLN A 70 16.63 -21.92 7.38
N LYS A 71 17.52 -22.44 6.53
CA LYS A 71 18.92 -22.66 6.88
C LYS A 71 19.70 -21.34 6.94
N THR A 72 19.45 -20.47 5.97
CA THR A 72 20.17 -19.20 5.80
C THR A 72 19.38 -18.00 6.31
N GLY A 73 18.06 -18.16 6.51
CA GLY A 73 17.14 -17.08 6.82
C GLY A 73 16.91 -16.10 5.67
N LYS A 74 17.42 -16.39 4.46
CA LYS A 74 17.35 -15.51 3.29
C LYS A 74 16.03 -15.65 2.54
N ALA A 75 15.59 -14.58 1.91
CA ALA A 75 14.38 -14.52 1.12
C ALA A 75 14.65 -14.87 -0.35
N GLY A 76 13.76 -15.66 -0.93
CA GLY A 76 13.66 -15.96 -2.35
C GLY A 76 12.23 -15.77 -2.86
N MET A 77 11.96 -16.13 -4.11
CA MET A 77 10.64 -15.97 -4.72
C MET A 77 10.28 -17.16 -5.62
N PHE A 78 9.06 -17.67 -5.44
CA PHE A 78 8.42 -18.61 -6.34
C PHE A 78 7.57 -17.87 -7.38
N ASN A 79 7.47 -18.43 -8.59
CA ASN A 79 6.46 -18.04 -9.58
C ASN A 79 5.13 -18.81 -9.36
N LYS A 80 4.15 -18.54 -10.22
CA LYS A 80 2.79 -19.12 -10.19
C LYS A 80 2.75 -20.64 -10.32
N ASN A 81 3.78 -21.23 -10.92
CA ASN A 81 3.90 -22.67 -11.07
C ASN A 81 4.60 -23.31 -9.86
N GLY A 82 5.23 -22.50 -9.00
CA GLY A 82 6.01 -22.94 -7.85
C GLY A 82 7.50 -23.13 -8.13
N ASP A 83 8.03 -22.57 -9.21
CA ASP A 83 9.45 -22.64 -9.54
C ASP A 83 10.18 -21.46 -8.91
N ILE A 84 11.39 -21.69 -8.41
CA ILE A 84 12.24 -20.63 -7.84
C ILE A 84 12.75 -19.75 -8.99
N VAL A 85 12.28 -18.50 -9.04
CA VAL A 85 12.72 -17.50 -10.03
C VAL A 85 13.70 -16.48 -9.45
N ILE A 86 13.64 -16.27 -8.13
CA ILE A 86 14.65 -15.53 -7.38
C ILE A 86 15.18 -16.46 -6.29
N PRO A 87 16.48 -16.82 -6.30
CA PRO A 87 17.05 -17.70 -5.28
C PRO A 87 17.09 -17.02 -3.90
N ALA A 88 17.11 -17.82 -2.84
CA ALA A 88 17.18 -17.34 -1.46
C ALA A 88 18.57 -16.79 -1.09
N ILE A 89 18.95 -15.65 -1.67
CA ILE A 89 20.25 -14.99 -1.46
C ILE A 89 20.12 -13.57 -0.89
N TYR A 90 18.90 -13.05 -0.78
CA TYR A 90 18.61 -11.72 -0.27
C TYR A 90 18.24 -11.77 1.20
N ASN A 91 18.60 -10.75 1.97
CA ASN A 91 18.13 -10.62 3.33
C ASN A 91 16.61 -10.41 3.37
N ASP A 92 16.11 -9.62 2.42
CA ASP A 92 14.68 -9.40 2.24
C ASP A 92 14.32 -9.02 0.80
N LEU A 93 13.05 -9.22 0.43
CA LEU A 93 12.47 -8.88 -0.87
C LEU A 93 11.12 -8.18 -0.66
N SER A 94 10.80 -7.18 -1.47
CA SER A 94 9.42 -6.70 -1.59
C SER A 94 8.56 -7.72 -2.35
N ARG A 95 7.23 -7.54 -2.31
CA ARG A 95 6.36 -8.20 -3.30
C ARG A 95 6.62 -7.65 -4.70
N VAL A 96 6.25 -8.41 -5.71
CA VAL A 96 6.31 -7.96 -7.11
C VAL A 96 5.31 -6.84 -7.33
N ARG A 97 5.78 -5.74 -7.94
CA ARG A 97 4.96 -4.60 -8.37
C ARG A 97 5.40 -4.19 -9.76
N ASN A 98 4.52 -4.32 -10.74
CA ASN A 98 4.77 -4.10 -12.15
C ASN A 98 6.03 -4.84 -12.65
N GLY A 99 6.15 -6.13 -12.31
CA GLY A 99 7.30 -6.97 -12.68
C GLY A 99 8.62 -6.62 -12.01
N MET A 100 8.63 -5.74 -11.00
CA MET A 100 9.83 -5.31 -10.29
C MET A 100 9.76 -5.67 -8.80
N VAL A 101 10.94 -5.87 -8.20
CA VAL A 101 11.12 -6.24 -6.80
C VAL A 101 12.24 -5.39 -6.21
N ALA A 102 12.00 -4.78 -5.06
CA ALA A 102 13.07 -4.19 -4.26
C ALA A 102 13.74 -5.30 -3.45
N ALA A 103 15.07 -5.35 -3.49
CA ALA A 103 15.84 -6.44 -2.90
C ALA A 103 16.92 -5.91 -1.95
N LEU A 104 16.93 -6.41 -0.72
CA LEU A 104 17.88 -6.02 0.31
C LEU A 104 18.95 -7.10 0.47
N LYS A 105 20.23 -6.74 0.33
CA LYS A 105 21.34 -7.71 0.40
C LYS A 105 22.48 -7.20 1.26
N GLY A 106 23.12 -8.11 2.00
CA GLY A 106 24.33 -7.81 2.77
C GLY A 106 24.08 -6.99 4.03
N VAL A 107 22.85 -7.01 4.55
CA VAL A 107 22.51 -6.35 5.83
C VAL A 107 22.64 -7.28 7.02
N GLU A 108 22.81 -6.66 8.19
CA GLU A 108 22.79 -7.29 9.50
C GLU A 108 21.61 -6.79 10.34
N LYS A 109 21.11 -7.63 11.25
CA LYS A 109 20.08 -7.23 12.21
C LYS A 109 20.71 -6.49 13.38
N LYS A 110 20.28 -5.26 13.62
CA LYS A 110 20.56 -4.51 14.85
C LYS A 110 19.31 -4.47 15.72
N TYR A 111 19.32 -5.24 16.79
CA TYR A 111 18.23 -5.28 17.76
C TYR A 111 18.16 -3.98 18.57
N TRP A 112 16.94 -3.54 18.86
CA TRP A 112 16.66 -2.40 19.71
C TRP A 112 16.79 -2.78 21.19
N GLU A 113 16.85 -1.79 22.07
CA GLU A 113 16.79 -2.03 23.51
C GLU A 113 15.48 -2.78 23.84
N GLY A 114 15.60 -3.93 24.53
CA GLY A 114 14.47 -4.83 24.80
C GLY A 114 14.38 -6.04 23.85
N GLY A 115 15.17 -6.13 22.78
CA GLY A 115 15.41 -7.36 22.01
C GLY A 115 14.29 -7.85 21.08
N GLU A 116 13.05 -7.41 21.26
CA GLU A 116 11.90 -7.85 20.44
C GLU A 116 11.88 -7.23 19.03
N HIS A 117 12.46 -6.04 18.86
CA HIS A 117 12.49 -5.32 17.59
C HIS A 117 13.92 -5.21 17.03
N TYR A 118 14.06 -5.19 15.71
CA TYR A 118 15.33 -4.98 15.04
C TYR A 118 15.19 -4.06 13.81
N SER A 119 16.30 -3.46 13.42
CA SER A 119 16.45 -2.78 12.13
C SER A 119 17.56 -3.43 11.32
N TRP A 120 17.45 -3.37 9.99
CA TRP A 120 18.53 -3.73 9.11
C TRP A 120 19.59 -2.62 9.06
N VAL A 121 20.87 -2.99 9.13
CA VAL A 121 22.00 -2.06 9.08
C VAL A 121 23.03 -2.56 8.06
N GLY A 122 23.64 -1.63 7.33
CA GLY A 122 24.61 -1.92 6.26
C GLY A 122 23.94 -2.28 4.94
N GLY A 123 24.64 -3.08 4.11
CA GLY A 123 24.12 -3.65 2.88
C GLY A 123 23.80 -2.67 1.75
N GLN A 124 23.12 -3.20 0.74
CA GLN A 124 22.67 -2.49 -0.46
C GLN A 124 21.22 -2.86 -0.78
N GLU A 125 20.48 -1.89 -1.33
CA GLU A 125 19.12 -2.06 -1.82
C GLU A 125 19.08 -1.91 -3.33
N PHE A 126 18.58 -2.94 -4.01
CA PHE A 126 18.51 -3.02 -5.46
C PHE A 126 17.06 -2.93 -5.91
N LEU A 127 16.86 -2.46 -7.13
CA LEU A 127 15.67 -2.81 -7.89
C LEU A 127 16.04 -3.92 -8.86
N ILE A 128 15.32 -5.04 -8.79
CA ILE A 128 15.51 -6.20 -9.68
C ILE A 128 14.22 -6.50 -10.44
N ASP A 129 14.33 -7.23 -11.55
CA ASP A 129 13.17 -7.82 -12.22
C ASP A 129 12.84 -9.22 -11.64
N THR A 130 11.74 -9.81 -12.11
CA THR A 130 11.30 -11.15 -11.69
C THR A 130 12.19 -12.30 -12.20
N ASN A 131 13.20 -12.01 -13.03
CA ASN A 131 14.24 -12.94 -13.45
C ASN A 131 15.55 -12.75 -12.66
N ASN A 132 15.52 -11.96 -11.58
CA ASN A 132 16.66 -11.65 -10.73
C ASN A 132 17.77 -10.83 -11.43
N ASN A 133 17.43 -10.10 -12.50
CA ASN A 133 18.36 -9.14 -13.10
C ASN A 133 18.32 -7.84 -12.30
N ILE A 134 19.50 -7.29 -11.96
CA ILE A 134 19.59 -5.97 -11.34
C ILE A 134 19.23 -4.91 -12.37
N LEU A 135 18.28 -4.05 -12.03
CA LEU A 135 17.87 -2.89 -12.82
C LEU A 135 18.54 -1.62 -12.30
N ILE A 136 18.61 -1.45 -10.97
CA ILE A 136 19.18 -0.29 -10.28
C ILE A 136 19.92 -0.77 -9.01
N GLU A 137 21.15 -0.30 -8.78
CA GLU A 137 22.00 -0.74 -7.65
C GLU A 137 21.80 0.05 -6.35
N ASP A 138 21.38 1.31 -6.42
CA ASP A 138 21.17 2.21 -5.28
C ASP A 138 19.68 2.59 -5.14
N PHE A 139 18.81 1.60 -5.08
CA PHE A 139 17.36 1.80 -5.02
C PHE A 139 16.83 1.62 -3.61
N LYS A 140 16.77 2.71 -2.85
CA LYS A 140 16.10 2.70 -1.53
C LYS A 140 14.59 2.60 -1.72
N LEU A 141 13.97 1.55 -1.19
CA LEU A 141 12.53 1.34 -1.32
C LEU A 141 11.77 2.53 -0.73
N ASN A 142 10.88 3.11 -1.55
CA ASN A 142 9.96 4.16 -1.13
C ASN A 142 8.54 3.74 -1.47
N ASN A 143 7.70 3.59 -0.44
CA ASN A 143 6.32 3.12 -0.58
C ASN A 143 5.41 4.12 -1.32
N ASN A 144 5.83 5.37 -1.49
CA ASN A 144 5.08 6.38 -2.25
C ASN A 144 5.29 6.27 -3.77
N LEU A 145 6.14 5.36 -4.26
CA LEU A 145 6.37 5.22 -5.70
C LEU A 145 5.28 4.39 -6.36
N ASN A 146 4.71 4.91 -7.44
CA ASN A 146 3.81 4.16 -8.30
C ASN A 146 4.60 3.37 -9.35
N PHE A 147 4.89 2.11 -9.07
CA PHE A 147 5.63 1.22 -9.97
C PHE A 147 4.95 1.02 -11.33
N PHE A 148 3.63 1.18 -11.41
CA PHE A 148 2.83 1.07 -12.64
C PHE A 148 2.92 2.32 -13.53
N SER A 149 3.60 3.37 -13.07
CA SER A 149 3.88 4.59 -13.84
C SER A 149 5.31 4.60 -14.40
N LEU A 150 5.96 3.45 -14.56
CA LEU A 150 7.33 3.37 -15.05
C LEU A 150 7.48 4.07 -16.41
N GLU A 151 8.38 5.03 -16.48
CA GLU A 151 8.90 5.59 -17.73
C GLU A 151 10.40 5.36 -17.82
N LYS A 152 10.86 4.86 -18.96
CA LYS A 152 12.29 4.69 -19.27
C LYS A 152 12.71 5.72 -20.30
N THR A 153 13.71 6.53 -19.94
CA THR A 153 14.12 7.71 -20.74
C THR A 153 15.64 7.83 -20.76
N LYS A 154 16.19 8.62 -21.70
CA LYS A 154 17.64 8.90 -21.75
C LYS A 154 18.10 9.98 -20.77
N ALA A 155 17.17 10.78 -20.26
CA ALA A 155 17.43 11.85 -19.30
C ALA A 155 16.21 11.95 -18.36
N PRO A 156 16.38 12.39 -17.10
CA PRO A 156 15.27 12.52 -16.16
C PRO A 156 14.13 13.38 -16.73
N PRO A 157 12.86 12.94 -16.64
CA PRO A 157 11.72 13.75 -17.05
C PRO A 157 11.64 15.08 -16.29
N SER A 158 11.10 16.12 -16.93
CA SER A 158 10.87 17.43 -16.30
C SER A 158 9.66 17.44 -15.34
N ASP A 159 8.84 16.39 -15.36
CA ASP A 159 7.69 16.26 -14.47
C ASP A 159 8.14 16.14 -13.01
N THR A 160 7.84 17.18 -12.23
CA THR A 160 8.25 17.30 -10.83
C THR A 160 7.56 16.29 -9.92
N THR A 161 6.46 15.68 -10.35
CA THR A 161 5.76 14.64 -9.59
C THR A 161 6.51 13.30 -9.63
N ARG A 162 7.49 13.15 -10.53
CA ARG A 162 8.27 11.92 -10.66
C ARG A 162 9.53 11.91 -9.80
N LYS A 163 10.00 10.71 -9.49
CA LYS A 163 11.35 10.41 -8.99
C LYS A 163 12.05 9.53 -10.03
N SER A 164 13.29 9.88 -10.35
CA SER A 164 14.09 9.22 -11.37
C SER A 164 15.31 8.56 -10.75
N PHE A 165 15.69 7.41 -11.31
CA PHE A 165 16.80 6.57 -10.87
C PHE A 165 17.62 6.16 -12.09
N LEU A 166 18.94 6.25 -11.98
CA LEU A 166 19.84 5.79 -13.04
C LEU A 166 19.89 4.25 -13.00
N ALA A 167 19.51 3.61 -14.10
CA ALA A 167 19.58 2.18 -14.26
C ALA A 167 20.95 1.73 -14.75
N ILE A 168 21.24 0.43 -14.60
CA ILE A 168 22.53 -0.16 -14.99
C ILE A 168 22.82 -0.05 -16.50
N ASP A 169 21.78 0.09 -17.32
CA ASP A 169 21.88 0.24 -18.78
C ASP A 169 22.12 1.69 -19.21
N GLY A 170 22.27 2.61 -18.26
CA GLY A 170 22.48 4.04 -18.48
C GLY A 170 21.21 4.83 -18.76
N SER A 171 20.03 4.20 -18.78
CA SER A 171 18.75 4.89 -18.88
C SER A 171 18.25 5.37 -17.52
N TYR A 172 17.27 6.28 -17.53
CA TYR A 172 16.57 6.73 -16.33
C TYR A 172 15.22 6.05 -16.23
N TYR A 173 15.03 5.31 -15.14
CA TYR A 173 13.74 4.77 -14.74
C TYR A 173 13.08 5.79 -13.83
N SER A 174 11.87 6.20 -14.17
CA SER A 174 11.13 7.16 -13.34
C SER A 174 9.75 6.64 -12.97
N PHE A 175 9.29 7.04 -11.79
CA PHE A 175 8.00 6.69 -11.23
C PHE A 175 7.34 7.94 -10.66
N VAL A 176 6.03 8.07 -10.82
CA VAL A 176 5.22 9.05 -10.11
C VAL A 176 5.32 8.77 -8.60
N ASP A 177 5.57 9.82 -7.84
CA ASP A 177 5.50 9.82 -6.38
C ASP A 177 4.11 10.27 -5.94
N PHE A 178 3.36 9.41 -5.26
CA PHE A 178 1.97 9.63 -4.88
C PHE A 178 1.79 10.88 -4.00
N GLU A 179 2.74 11.20 -3.13
CA GLU A 179 2.66 12.37 -2.27
C GLU A 179 2.81 13.65 -3.09
N LYS A 180 3.77 13.67 -4.04
CA LYS A 180 3.95 14.80 -4.96
C LYS A 180 2.77 14.96 -5.93
N GLU A 181 2.29 13.85 -6.51
CA GLU A 181 1.10 13.80 -7.38
C GLU A 181 -0.11 14.39 -6.64
N PHE A 182 -0.39 13.87 -5.43
CA PHE A 182 -1.51 14.32 -4.62
C PHE A 182 -1.37 15.79 -4.20
N SER A 183 -0.20 16.21 -3.70
CA SER A 183 0.07 17.58 -3.28
C SER A 183 -0.13 18.59 -4.41
N GLN A 184 0.34 18.25 -5.62
CA GLN A 184 0.11 19.05 -6.81
C GLN A 184 -1.39 19.09 -7.18
N TRP A 185 -2.03 17.93 -7.23
CA TRP A 185 -3.46 17.80 -7.56
C TRP A 185 -4.34 18.59 -6.59
N ILE A 186 -4.17 18.41 -5.28
CA ILE A 186 -5.04 19.07 -4.29
C ILE A 186 -4.98 20.60 -4.46
N LYS A 187 -3.77 21.17 -4.59
CA LYS A 187 -3.58 22.63 -4.66
C LYS A 187 -4.05 23.21 -6.00
N LYS A 188 -3.66 22.59 -7.12
CA LYS A 188 -3.88 23.14 -8.46
C LYS A 188 -5.26 22.76 -9.04
N GLU A 189 -5.72 21.54 -8.78
CA GLU A 189 -6.94 21.00 -9.39
C GLU A 189 -8.14 21.20 -8.47
N LEU A 190 -8.06 20.78 -7.19
CA LEU A 190 -9.22 20.84 -6.31
C LEU A 190 -9.43 22.24 -5.71
N LEU A 191 -8.40 22.84 -5.13
CA LEU A 191 -8.55 24.04 -4.30
C LEU A 191 -8.57 25.38 -5.04
N THR A 192 -8.01 25.46 -6.26
CA THR A 192 -7.92 26.73 -7.02
C THR A 192 -9.31 27.34 -7.32
N ASN A 193 -10.34 26.51 -7.49
CA ASN A 193 -11.74 26.96 -7.59
C ASN A 193 -12.68 25.98 -6.89
N LEU A 194 -12.58 25.89 -5.56
CA LEU A 194 -13.37 24.96 -4.78
C LEU A 194 -14.85 25.39 -4.71
N THR A 195 -15.70 24.63 -5.41
CA THR A 195 -17.17 24.71 -5.41
C THR A 195 -17.80 23.42 -4.86
N ILE A 196 -19.12 23.43 -4.61
CA ILE A 196 -19.87 22.25 -4.16
C ILE A 196 -19.76 21.14 -5.20
N GLU A 197 -20.01 21.48 -6.46
CA GLU A 197 -20.00 20.54 -7.59
C GLU A 197 -18.61 19.92 -7.77
N ARG A 198 -17.56 20.74 -7.63
CA ARG A 198 -16.18 20.26 -7.75
C ARG A 198 -15.81 19.31 -6.61
N LEU A 199 -16.23 19.60 -5.38
CA LEU A 199 -15.97 18.70 -4.25
C LEU A 199 -16.75 17.39 -4.41
N ILE A 200 -18.03 17.45 -4.78
CA ILE A 200 -18.87 16.26 -5.06
C ILE A 200 -18.26 15.40 -6.18
N ALA A 201 -17.79 16.00 -7.27
CA ALA A 201 -17.16 15.28 -8.38
C ALA A 201 -15.85 14.57 -7.96
N ASN A 202 -15.21 15.04 -6.88
CA ASN A 202 -13.98 14.49 -6.32
C ASN A 202 -14.22 13.81 -4.97
N SER A 203 -15.38 13.17 -4.80
CA SER A 203 -15.75 12.37 -3.64
C SER A 203 -16.25 10.99 -4.02
N CYS A 204 -16.03 10.02 -3.14
CA CYS A 204 -16.71 8.72 -3.20
C CYS A 204 -18.22 8.92 -2.99
N ASP A 205 -19.06 8.03 -3.54
CA ASP A 205 -20.53 8.17 -3.47
C ASP A 205 -21.04 8.23 -2.03
N THR A 206 -20.37 7.53 -1.14
CA THR A 206 -20.55 7.60 0.31
C THR A 206 -19.30 8.17 0.96
N ILE A 207 -19.48 9.13 1.87
CA ILE A 207 -18.41 9.68 2.71
C ILE A 207 -18.68 9.30 4.15
N THR A 208 -17.65 8.80 4.83
CA THR A 208 -17.68 8.47 6.26
C THR A 208 -17.09 9.63 7.07
N TRP A 209 -17.62 9.91 8.25
CA TRP A 209 -17.06 10.91 9.15
C TRP A 209 -17.23 10.57 10.63
N GLU A 210 -16.31 11.08 11.44
CA GLU A 210 -16.33 10.93 12.89
C GLU A 210 -17.42 11.82 13.53
N THR A 211 -18.19 11.26 14.46
CA THR A 211 -19.11 11.99 15.34
C THR A 211 -18.84 11.63 16.80
N PRO A 212 -19.36 12.40 17.78
CA PRO A 212 -19.24 12.05 19.19
C PRO A 212 -19.79 10.67 19.56
N ASN A 213 -20.70 10.13 18.75
CA ASN A 213 -21.34 8.82 18.97
C ASN A 213 -20.75 7.73 18.05
N GLY A 214 -19.56 7.95 17.47
CA GLY A 214 -18.90 7.04 16.55
C GLY A 214 -19.01 7.47 15.08
N TRP A 215 -18.68 6.54 14.17
CA TRP A 215 -18.64 6.78 12.74
C TRP A 215 -20.03 6.83 12.11
N ARG A 216 -20.22 7.77 11.17
CA ARG A 216 -21.42 7.87 10.34
C ARG A 216 -21.04 7.93 8.87
N SER A 217 -21.97 7.53 8.01
CA SER A 217 -21.80 7.60 6.56
C SER A 217 -23.05 8.15 5.90
N ALA A 218 -22.87 8.87 4.80
CA ALA A 218 -23.95 9.46 4.03
C ALA A 218 -23.51 9.67 2.58
N ASN A 219 -24.51 9.77 1.72
CA ASN A 219 -24.32 10.16 0.34
C ASN A 219 -23.60 11.52 0.24
N LYS A 220 -22.64 11.61 -0.70
CA LYS A 220 -21.75 12.76 -0.88
C LYS A 220 -22.49 14.06 -1.14
N GLU A 221 -23.53 14.07 -1.97
CA GLU A 221 -24.27 15.29 -2.31
C GLU A 221 -24.91 15.90 -1.06
N LYS A 222 -25.56 15.07 -0.25
CA LYS A 222 -26.19 15.50 1.01
C LYS A 222 -25.15 16.02 2.00
N LEU A 223 -24.09 15.24 2.25
CA LEU A 223 -23.08 15.60 3.25
C LEU A 223 -22.34 16.88 2.87
N ILE A 224 -21.89 16.98 1.61
CA ILE A 224 -21.11 18.12 1.14
C ILE A 224 -21.96 19.38 1.11
N THR A 225 -23.17 19.33 0.53
CA THR A 225 -24.04 20.51 0.45
C THR A 225 -24.39 21.04 1.83
N GLY A 226 -24.69 20.16 2.80
CA GLY A 226 -25.02 20.54 4.17
C GLY A 226 -23.86 21.15 4.97
N ASN A 227 -22.61 20.88 4.56
CA ASN A 227 -21.40 21.21 5.33
C ASN A 227 -20.35 22.00 4.53
N PHE A 228 -20.68 22.47 3.34
CA PHE A 228 -19.71 22.97 2.37
C PHE A 228 -18.83 24.09 2.93
N THR A 229 -19.40 25.04 3.67
CA THR A 229 -18.64 26.15 4.26
C THR A 229 -17.53 25.65 5.21
N ILE A 230 -17.83 24.66 6.06
CA ILE A 230 -16.85 24.09 7.00
C ILE A 230 -15.77 23.34 6.22
N LEU A 231 -16.17 22.49 5.27
CA LEU A 231 -15.23 21.70 4.45
C LEU A 231 -14.33 22.60 3.61
N LYS A 232 -14.90 23.61 2.95
CA LYS A 232 -14.17 24.58 2.12
C LYS A 232 -13.17 25.36 2.95
N ASN A 233 -13.60 25.94 4.07
CA ASN A 233 -12.71 26.73 4.91
C ASN A 233 -11.55 25.89 5.43
N GLY A 234 -11.83 24.67 5.92
CA GLY A 234 -10.80 23.78 6.44
C GLY A 234 -9.82 23.29 5.37
N LEU A 235 -10.30 22.89 4.20
CA LEU A 235 -9.43 22.47 3.09
C LEU A 235 -8.54 23.62 2.58
N LEU A 236 -9.06 24.85 2.54
CA LEU A 236 -8.28 26.02 2.10
C LEU A 236 -7.23 26.47 3.12
N GLU A 237 -7.23 25.96 4.35
CA GLU A 237 -6.20 26.26 5.34
C GLU A 237 -4.81 25.86 4.85
N ILE A 238 -4.67 24.78 4.06
CA ILE A 238 -3.36 24.31 3.58
C ILE A 238 -2.69 25.27 2.58
N LEU A 239 -3.43 26.27 2.10
CA LEU A 239 -2.88 27.34 1.25
C LEU A 239 -2.32 28.50 2.07
N GLN A 240 -2.59 28.54 3.38
CA GLN A 240 -2.11 29.60 4.26
C GLN A 240 -0.69 29.28 4.77
N PRO A 241 0.27 30.22 4.69
CA PRO A 241 1.66 29.95 5.07
C PRO A 241 1.88 29.49 6.52
N GLN A 242 0.97 29.87 7.43
CA GLN A 242 1.09 29.59 8.88
C GLN A 242 0.40 28.30 9.31
N THR A 243 -0.29 27.60 8.39
CA THR A 243 -1.03 26.38 8.72
C THR A 243 -0.06 25.23 8.91
N GLY A 244 -0.04 24.65 10.12
CA GLY A 244 0.64 23.40 10.39
C GLY A 244 -0.15 22.23 9.81
N TYR A 245 0.30 21.66 8.70
CA TYR A 245 -0.31 20.47 8.12
C TYR A 245 0.76 19.51 7.55
N PHE A 246 0.39 18.25 7.37
CA PHE A 246 1.17 17.28 6.61
C PHE A 246 0.27 16.37 5.80
N ILE A 247 0.85 15.70 4.81
CA ILE A 247 0.19 14.67 4.00
C ILE A 247 0.72 13.32 4.48
N SER A 248 -0.17 12.37 4.74
CA SER A 248 0.20 10.96 4.95
C SER A 248 -0.37 10.09 3.84
N SER A 249 0.30 8.98 3.58
CA SER A 249 -0.15 7.91 2.68
C SER A 249 -0.30 6.64 3.50
N ASP A 250 -1.43 5.96 3.34
CA ASP A 250 -1.70 4.68 3.99
C ASP A 250 -2.54 3.79 3.06
N GLY A 251 -2.76 2.54 3.46
CA GLY A 251 -3.72 1.66 2.83
C GLY A 251 -5.17 1.96 3.22
N LEU A 252 -6.09 1.61 2.31
CA LEU A 252 -7.53 1.69 2.60
C LEU A 252 -7.87 0.82 3.82
N ASN A 253 -8.56 1.39 4.81
CA ASN A 253 -8.89 0.67 6.04
C ASN A 253 -9.88 -0.48 5.77
N PRO A 254 -9.46 -1.76 5.91
CA PRO A 254 -10.30 -2.91 5.59
C PRO A 254 -11.41 -3.13 6.60
N PHE A 255 -11.38 -2.51 7.79
CA PHE A 255 -12.43 -2.62 8.80
C PHE A 255 -13.59 -1.66 8.54
N MET A 256 -13.31 -0.53 7.89
CA MET A 256 -14.27 0.54 7.63
C MET A 256 -14.87 0.48 6.21
N PHE A 257 -14.10 0.02 5.21
CA PHE A 257 -14.49 0.04 3.81
C PHE A 257 -14.49 -1.37 3.21
N LYS A 258 -15.65 -2.05 3.25
CA LYS A 258 -15.82 -3.48 2.90
C LYS A 258 -16.84 -3.79 1.79
N GLY A 259 -17.52 -2.78 1.24
CA GLY A 259 -18.52 -3.00 0.18
C GLY A 259 -17.89 -3.42 -1.15
N ASP A 260 -18.69 -4.02 -2.03
CA ASP A 260 -18.30 -4.46 -3.39
C ASP A 260 -17.56 -3.35 -4.17
N GLU A 261 -17.92 -2.08 -3.94
CA GLU A 261 -17.28 -0.92 -4.56
C GLU A 261 -15.79 -0.77 -4.18
N PHE A 262 -15.37 -1.36 -3.06
CA PHE A 262 -14.02 -1.32 -2.53
C PHE A 262 -13.19 -2.57 -2.81
N GLU A 263 -13.79 -3.69 -3.22
CA GLU A 263 -13.09 -4.98 -3.42
C GLU A 263 -11.83 -4.85 -4.30
N LYS A 264 -11.90 -4.05 -5.37
CA LYS A 264 -10.78 -3.84 -6.30
C LYS A 264 -9.55 -3.16 -5.67
N TYR A 265 -9.71 -2.53 -4.51
CA TYR A 265 -8.63 -1.87 -3.76
C TYR A 265 -7.95 -2.80 -2.76
N PHE A 266 -8.41 -4.05 -2.62
CA PHE A 266 -7.77 -5.07 -1.78
C PHE A 266 -7.18 -6.18 -2.65
N ASN A 267 -6.14 -6.83 -2.16
CA ASN A 267 -5.62 -8.04 -2.78
C ASN A 267 -6.38 -9.29 -2.29
N ASN A 268 -5.95 -10.46 -2.76
CA ASN A 268 -6.58 -11.73 -2.45
C ASN A 268 -6.51 -12.13 -0.96
N CYS A 269 -5.72 -11.43 -0.15
CA CYS A 269 -5.59 -11.64 1.29
C CYS A 269 -6.25 -10.51 2.11
N GLY A 270 -7.04 -9.65 1.48
CA GLY A 270 -7.73 -8.55 2.15
C GLY A 270 -6.82 -7.38 2.55
N GLU A 271 -5.57 -7.36 2.08
CA GLU A 271 -4.64 -6.26 2.33
C GLU A 271 -4.87 -5.14 1.29
N PRO A 272 -4.79 -3.87 1.69
CA PRO A 272 -4.99 -2.76 0.77
C PRO A 272 -3.88 -2.70 -0.28
N LYS A 273 -4.29 -2.39 -1.52
CA LYS A 273 -3.40 -2.20 -2.68
C LYS A 273 -2.87 -0.77 -2.73
N ASP A 274 -2.32 -0.30 -1.62
CA ASP A 274 -1.78 1.05 -1.43
C ASP A 274 -0.66 1.41 -2.42
N TRP A 275 0.00 0.41 -3.00
CA TRP A 275 0.99 0.56 -4.06
C TRP A 275 0.41 0.96 -5.44
N ILE A 276 -0.92 1.02 -5.57
CA ILE A 276 -1.65 1.50 -6.77
C ILE A 276 -2.70 2.55 -6.38
N TYR A 277 -3.39 2.29 -5.27
CA TYR A 277 -4.56 3.02 -4.79
C TYR A 277 -4.38 3.45 -3.32
N PRO A 278 -3.35 4.27 -2.99
CA PRO A 278 -3.16 4.74 -1.63
C PRO A 278 -4.32 5.63 -1.17
N ALA A 279 -4.59 5.58 0.13
CA ALA A 279 -5.39 6.57 0.84
C ALA A 279 -4.46 7.72 1.25
N MET A 280 -4.70 8.90 0.69
CA MET A 280 -3.94 10.12 0.96
C MET A 280 -4.72 10.99 1.96
N SER A 281 -4.13 11.25 3.11
CA SER A 281 -4.75 12.08 4.15
C SER A 281 -4.06 13.43 4.28
N ILE A 282 -4.85 14.50 4.35
CA ILE A 282 -4.40 15.82 4.76
C ILE A 282 -4.72 15.97 6.25
N ILE A 283 -3.68 16.10 7.08
CA ILE A 283 -3.82 16.29 8.52
C ILE A 283 -3.49 17.74 8.85
N ILE A 284 -4.49 18.51 9.26
CA ILE A 284 -4.38 19.92 9.60
C ILE A 284 -4.42 20.07 11.11
N SER A 285 -3.38 20.68 11.69
CA SER A 285 -3.19 20.80 13.13
C SER A 285 -3.57 22.21 13.61
N HIS A 286 -4.49 22.28 14.58
CA HIS A 286 -4.87 23.50 15.27
C HIS A 286 -4.35 23.45 16.70
N LYS A 287 -3.42 24.33 17.01
CA LYS A 287 -2.86 24.47 18.37
C LYS A 287 -3.22 25.83 18.94
N ASN A 288 -3.82 25.84 20.12
CA ASN A 288 -3.88 27.03 20.97
C ASN A 288 -3.28 26.72 22.34
N LYS A 289 -3.28 27.67 23.27
CA LYS A 289 -2.68 27.50 24.61
C LYS A 289 -3.29 26.36 25.44
N LYS A 290 -4.51 25.90 25.11
CA LYS A 290 -5.30 24.95 25.91
C LYS A 290 -5.63 23.65 25.17
N SER A 291 -5.54 23.62 23.84
CA SER A 291 -5.94 22.46 23.06
C SER A 291 -5.06 22.26 21.82
N PHE A 292 -4.87 21.00 21.47
CA PHE A 292 -4.32 20.55 20.20
C PHE A 292 -5.36 19.65 19.55
N THR A 293 -5.82 20.01 18.36
CA THR A 293 -6.79 19.23 17.60
C THR A 293 -6.30 19.04 16.18
N GLN A 294 -6.67 17.93 15.56
CA GLN A 294 -6.35 17.67 14.16
C GLN A 294 -7.61 17.37 13.37
N ASN A 295 -7.75 18.03 12.23
CA ASN A 295 -8.73 17.68 11.21
C ASN A 295 -8.07 16.80 10.15
N HIS A 296 -8.79 15.80 9.68
CA HIS A 296 -8.31 14.84 8.68
C HIS A 296 -9.25 14.86 7.48
N TYR A 297 -8.68 14.97 6.28
CA TYR A 297 -9.38 14.83 5.01
C TYR A 297 -8.71 13.71 4.23
N GLU A 298 -9.38 12.56 4.12
CA GLU A 298 -8.82 11.36 3.52
C GLU A 298 -9.40 11.13 2.12
N PHE A 299 -8.51 10.96 1.15
CA PHE A 299 -8.84 10.79 -0.26
C PHE A 299 -8.30 9.45 -0.77
N LEU A 300 -9.14 8.64 -1.41
CA LEU A 300 -8.71 7.43 -2.09
C LEU A 300 -8.19 7.77 -3.47
N ARG A 301 -6.98 7.34 -3.83
CA ARG A 301 -6.56 7.36 -5.23
C ARG A 301 -7.34 6.29 -6.00
N THR A 302 -8.01 6.70 -7.07
CA THR A 302 -8.76 5.78 -7.95
C THR A 302 -8.22 5.87 -9.39
N GLY A 303 -8.71 5.01 -10.29
CA GLY A 303 -8.44 5.17 -11.73
C GLY A 303 -8.95 6.50 -12.32
N ASN A 304 -9.86 7.20 -11.62
CA ASN A 304 -10.47 8.46 -12.04
C ASN A 304 -10.06 9.63 -11.12
N GLY A 305 -8.83 9.60 -10.60
CA GLY A 305 -8.27 10.61 -9.69
C GLY A 305 -8.59 10.35 -8.22
N TYR A 306 -8.30 11.35 -7.38
CA TYR A 306 -8.47 11.25 -5.93
C TYR A 306 -9.91 11.57 -5.51
N LYS A 307 -10.47 10.75 -4.62
CA LYS A 307 -11.85 10.84 -4.15
C LYS A 307 -11.91 10.95 -2.63
N LEU A 308 -12.41 12.07 -2.11
CA LEU A 308 -12.67 12.25 -0.68
C LEU A 308 -13.60 11.14 -0.19
N MET A 309 -13.19 10.43 0.86
CA MET A 309 -13.93 9.29 1.39
C MET A 309 -14.12 9.33 2.91
N CYS A 310 -13.22 9.98 3.65
CA CYS A 310 -13.31 10.07 5.10
C CYS A 310 -12.98 11.47 5.62
N LEU A 311 -13.66 11.85 6.71
CA LEU A 311 -13.52 13.13 7.37
C LEU A 311 -13.44 12.97 8.88
N VAL A 312 -12.48 13.67 9.49
CA VAL A 312 -12.44 13.92 10.93
C VAL A 312 -12.38 15.42 11.13
N ILE A 313 -13.47 16.04 11.60
CA ILE A 313 -13.56 17.49 11.79
C ILE A 313 -13.81 17.78 13.27
N ARG A 314 -12.80 18.31 13.96
CA ARG A 314 -12.82 18.54 15.41
C ARG A 314 -12.99 20.00 15.80
N ASN A 315 -12.67 20.93 14.90
CA ASN A 315 -12.83 22.36 15.12
C ASN A 315 -14.16 22.94 14.59
N GLY A 316 -15.09 22.09 14.17
CA GLY A 316 -16.40 22.47 13.63
C GLY A 316 -17.44 21.37 13.81
N LYS A 317 -18.72 21.72 13.73
CA LYS A 317 -19.83 20.75 13.86
C LYS A 317 -20.40 20.41 12.49
N MET A 318 -20.12 19.20 12.02
CA MET A 318 -20.74 18.63 10.82
C MET A 318 -22.23 18.30 11.09
N LYS A 319 -23.08 18.52 10.09
CA LYS A 319 -24.51 18.19 10.04
C LYS A 319 -24.73 16.88 9.29
#